data_AF-A0A226X055-F1
#
_entry.id   AF-A0A226X055-F1
#
_cell.length_a   1.000
_cell.length_b   1.000
_cell.length_c   1.000
_cell.angle_alpha   90.00
_cell.angle_beta   90.00
_cell.angle_gamma   90.00
#
_symmetry.space_group_name_H-M   'P 1'
#
loop_
_entity.id
_entity.type
_entity.pdbx_description
1 polymer ?
#
loop_
_entity_poly.entity_id
_entity_poly.type
_entity_poly.pdbx_seq_one_letter_code
_entity_poly.pdbx_strand_id
1 'polypeptide(L)'
;MSRDQRFKYWGHAALLSFALGNNADAQTVNPENQVMQFSYTTNGAADGSINTYGNNEISVSEDKLRVQIGDSDGDRNVAGIGIYEMKLINQDLEDARKLGELLCSPKDLKSDVTIPDLYIAKCGGESRSSYVRDFSRDVATKIFNLMNKLKDAGVQGGRKIVKLDVSLLSIDRAKDGFLVSVRFINGGDYPIKFKTPDKWDNRIGKDSLGVSDTKSGMSAKFGLDLAGQTLVDPAQFPDREVNLAPHSVVDLKVKTNNIDKFSAGTYDLYAGAFMKMEVTGIQSSLLHVDFHSDYKNPTRITFDHDYPSTPEEREQWEAQHRADMSYWPVKPGAIFAEDGLYRAVRTSGGYRGLNLKAFKAGDVATTENVRMPMESAVDINLDGPVQWVWEASAPTPVKQWSLDVIDGTQQFCKPGTECPRSGRWVARIDTTPGYASSDYRYDLSRVVALRRGQQMPPVQGPDTADWEWVGA
;
A
#
# COMPACT_ATOMS: atom_id res chain seq x y z
N MET A 1 8.17 3.40 -46.09
CA MET A 1 9.40 2.83 -45.47
C MET A 1 9.13 2.76 -43.97
N SER A 2 8.61 1.62 -43.46
CA SER A 2 9.36 0.42 -42.97
C SER A 2 10.13 0.76 -41.68
N ARG A 3 10.00 0.12 -40.52
CA ARG A 3 9.95 -1.29 -40.04
C ARG A 3 9.56 -1.16 -38.54
N ASP A 4 8.85 -2.01 -37.81
CA ASP A 4 8.56 -3.44 -37.88
C ASP A 4 7.22 -3.71 -37.18
N GLN A 5 6.24 -4.17 -37.96
CA GLN A 5 5.25 -5.14 -37.50
C GLN A 5 5.85 -6.52 -37.82
N ARG A 6 6.32 -7.25 -36.81
CA ARG A 6 6.64 -8.69 -36.86
C ARG A 6 6.79 -9.17 -35.41
N PHE A 7 6.29 -10.37 -35.12
CA PHE A 7 6.04 -10.97 -33.80
C PHE A 7 4.69 -10.64 -33.14
N LYS A 8 3.61 -10.73 -33.91
CA LYS A 8 2.38 -11.39 -33.46
C LYS A 8 2.36 -12.78 -34.08
N TYR A 9 1.94 -13.78 -33.30
CA TYR A 9 1.97 -15.22 -33.57
C TYR A 9 3.36 -15.87 -33.37
N TRP A 10 3.53 -16.51 -32.21
CA TRP A 10 3.91 -17.93 -32.01
C TRP A 10 4.23 -18.12 -30.52
N GLY A 11 3.50 -19.03 -29.86
CA GLY A 11 3.63 -19.29 -28.42
C GLY A 11 2.45 -20.03 -27.77
N HIS A 12 1.56 -20.65 -28.54
CA HIS A 12 0.63 -21.65 -28.04
C HIS A 12 1.11 -23.03 -28.50
N ALA A 13 1.91 -23.69 -27.66
CA ALA A 13 2.09 -25.14 -27.57
C ALA A 13 3.40 -25.44 -26.82
N ALA A 14 3.33 -25.69 -25.51
CA ALA A 14 4.26 -26.57 -24.78
C ALA A 14 3.83 -26.67 -23.31
N LEU A 15 2.92 -27.61 -23.01
CA LEU A 15 2.83 -28.32 -21.73
C LEU A 15 1.89 -29.52 -21.91
N LEU A 16 2.29 -30.41 -22.83
CA LEU A 16 1.84 -31.78 -22.89
C LEU A 16 3.10 -32.64 -22.96
N SER A 17 3.50 -33.17 -21.81
CA SER A 17 4.27 -34.41 -21.71
C SER A 17 4.02 -34.98 -20.32
N PHE A 18 2.95 -35.78 -20.27
CA PHE A 18 2.73 -36.79 -19.27
C PHE A 18 3.88 -37.80 -19.33
N ALA A 19 4.45 -38.15 -18.18
CA ALA A 19 5.18 -39.40 -18.02
C ALA A 19 4.23 -40.43 -17.40
N LEU A 20 3.44 -41.10 -18.24
CA LEU A 20 2.79 -42.36 -17.91
C LEU A 20 3.72 -43.48 -18.39
N GLY A 21 4.35 -44.18 -17.45
CA GLY A 21 4.97 -45.47 -17.72
C GLY A 21 3.88 -46.51 -17.93
N ASN A 22 3.80 -47.06 -19.15
CA ASN A 22 2.98 -48.21 -19.47
C ASN A 22 3.56 -49.46 -18.80
N ASN A 23 2.73 -50.18 -18.06
CA ASN A 23 2.65 -51.63 -18.16
C ASN A 23 1.17 -52.01 -18.17
N ALA A 24 0.78 -52.70 -19.23
CA ALA A 24 -0.55 -53.21 -19.43
C ALA A 24 -0.74 -54.47 -18.57
N ASP A 25 -1.79 -54.47 -17.75
CA ASP A 25 -2.52 -55.69 -17.41
C ASP A 25 -3.99 -55.32 -17.27
N ALA A 26 -4.82 -56.00 -18.06
CA ALA A 26 -6.26 -55.82 -18.06
C ALA A 26 -6.85 -56.41 -16.77
N GLN A 27 -7.25 -55.54 -15.85
CA GLN A 27 -8.15 -55.90 -14.76
C GLN A 27 -9.47 -55.15 -14.92
N THR A 28 -10.54 -55.92 -14.85
CA THR A 28 -11.95 -55.53 -14.77
C THR A 28 -12.15 -54.27 -13.92
N VAL A 29 -12.67 -53.23 -14.55
CA VAL A 29 -12.98 -51.94 -13.92
C VAL A 29 -14.12 -52.12 -12.93
N ASN A 30 -13.80 -52.10 -11.64
CA ASN A 30 -14.75 -51.88 -10.57
C ASN A 30 -15.21 -50.41 -10.63
N PRO A 31 -16.52 -50.11 -10.82
CA PRO A 31 -17.02 -48.73 -10.98
C PRO A 31 -16.84 -47.81 -9.76
N GLU A 32 -16.36 -48.33 -8.62
CA GLU A 32 -16.09 -47.53 -7.40
C GLU A 32 -14.78 -46.72 -7.45
N ASN A 33 -13.93 -46.91 -8.47
CA ASN A 33 -12.64 -46.22 -8.61
C ASN A 33 -12.62 -45.20 -9.76
N GLN A 34 -13.64 -44.34 -9.87
CA GLN A 34 -13.42 -43.09 -10.60
C GLN A 34 -12.41 -42.26 -9.79
N VAL A 35 -11.16 -42.20 -10.27
CA VAL A 35 -10.09 -41.39 -9.70
C VAL A 35 -10.54 -39.94 -9.66
N MET A 36 -10.91 -39.47 -8.46
CA MET A 36 -11.35 -38.11 -8.23
C MET A 36 -10.17 -37.19 -8.49
N GLN A 37 -10.28 -36.34 -9.51
CA GLN A 37 -9.21 -35.45 -9.89
C GLN A 37 -9.78 -34.12 -10.37
N PHE A 38 -9.56 -33.06 -9.59
CA PHE A 38 -9.95 -31.71 -9.97
C PHE A 38 -9.06 -30.66 -9.31
N SER A 39 -9.07 -29.45 -9.88
CA SER A 39 -8.60 -28.23 -9.24
C SER A 39 -9.61 -27.11 -9.43
N TYR A 40 -9.63 -26.19 -8.47
CA TYR A 40 -10.46 -25.01 -8.45
C TYR A 40 -9.60 -23.84 -8.01
N THR A 41 -9.47 -22.83 -8.85
CA THR A 41 -8.63 -21.65 -8.63
C THR A 41 -9.49 -20.41 -8.55
N THR A 42 -9.43 -19.70 -7.42
CA THR A 42 -9.97 -18.34 -7.33
C THR A 42 -8.95 -17.36 -7.88
N ASN A 43 -9.42 -16.23 -8.41
CA ASN A 43 -8.57 -15.16 -8.98
C ASN A 43 -7.81 -15.53 -10.28
N GLY A 44 -7.95 -16.76 -10.79
CA GLY A 44 -7.16 -17.29 -11.92
C GLY A 44 -7.44 -16.68 -13.31
N ALA A 45 -8.42 -15.79 -13.44
CA ALA A 45 -8.81 -15.13 -14.70
C ALA A 45 -8.54 -13.62 -14.74
N ALA A 46 -7.81 -13.10 -13.75
CA ALA A 46 -7.44 -11.69 -13.69
C ALA A 46 -6.20 -11.40 -14.56
N ASP A 47 -6.28 -11.62 -15.87
CA ASP A 47 -5.27 -11.12 -16.82
C ASP A 47 -5.43 -9.60 -17.10
N GLY A 48 -6.36 -8.92 -16.41
CA GLY A 48 -6.70 -7.53 -16.70
C GLY A 48 -7.15 -6.64 -15.52
N SER A 49 -7.18 -7.12 -14.26
CA SER A 49 -7.35 -6.20 -13.11
C SER A 49 -5.99 -5.72 -12.62
N ILE A 50 -5.90 -4.41 -12.43
CA ILE A 50 -4.66 -3.70 -12.13
C ILE A 50 -4.03 -4.14 -10.78
N ASN A 51 -4.79 -4.81 -9.89
CA ASN A 51 -4.31 -5.32 -8.60
C ASN A 51 -5.07 -6.62 -8.17
N THR A 52 -4.63 -7.80 -8.58
CA THR A 52 -4.96 -9.05 -7.83
C THR A 52 -3.73 -9.94 -7.81
N TYR A 53 -3.05 -9.97 -6.67
CA TYR A 53 -1.92 -10.86 -6.40
C TYR A 53 -2.44 -12.11 -5.71
N GLY A 54 -1.73 -13.23 -5.85
CA GLY A 54 -2.05 -14.48 -5.15
C GLY A 54 -3.21 -15.28 -5.74
N ASN A 55 -2.89 -16.43 -6.35
CA ASN A 55 -3.90 -17.44 -6.65
C ASN A 55 -4.15 -18.30 -5.41
N ASN A 56 -5.41 -18.41 -5.00
CA ASN A 56 -5.84 -19.46 -4.09
C ASN A 56 -6.37 -20.64 -4.92
N GLU A 57 -5.99 -21.85 -4.52
CA GLU A 57 -6.35 -23.05 -5.25
C GLU A 57 -6.66 -24.18 -4.27
N ILE A 58 -7.72 -24.94 -4.55
CA ILE A 58 -7.86 -26.28 -3.99
C ILE A 58 -7.69 -27.28 -5.12
N SER A 59 -7.01 -28.38 -4.85
CA SER A 59 -6.85 -29.48 -5.79
C SER A 59 -6.99 -30.80 -5.06
N VAL A 60 -7.69 -31.74 -5.70
CA VAL A 60 -7.88 -33.09 -5.21
C VAL A 60 -7.34 -34.05 -6.24
N SER A 61 -6.54 -35.00 -5.78
CA SER A 61 -6.08 -36.15 -6.55
C SER A 61 -6.27 -37.38 -5.68
N GLU A 62 -7.17 -38.28 -6.09
CA GLU A 62 -7.59 -39.44 -5.30
C GLU A 62 -8.16 -39.03 -3.93
N ASP A 63 -7.50 -39.41 -2.84
CA ASP A 63 -7.87 -39.11 -1.46
C ASP A 63 -7.01 -37.98 -0.86
N LYS A 64 -6.34 -37.19 -1.71
CA LYS A 64 -5.41 -36.17 -1.28
C LYS A 64 -5.89 -34.78 -1.68
N LEU A 65 -6.11 -33.94 -0.68
CA LEU A 65 -6.42 -32.52 -0.84
C LEU A 65 -5.13 -31.69 -0.70
N ARG A 66 -4.90 -30.81 -1.65
CA ARG A 66 -3.89 -29.76 -1.57
C ARG A 66 -4.57 -28.40 -1.67
N VAL A 67 -4.34 -27.56 -0.68
CA VAL A 67 -4.85 -26.18 -0.61
C VAL A 67 -3.67 -25.23 -0.74
N GLN A 68 -3.74 -24.29 -1.66
CA GLN A 68 -2.81 -23.18 -1.79
C GLN A 68 -3.53 -21.88 -1.44
N ILE A 69 -2.92 -21.10 -0.56
CA ILE A 69 -3.32 -19.73 -0.23
C ILE A 69 -2.18 -18.82 -0.66
N GLY A 70 -2.36 -18.08 -1.75
CA GLY A 70 -1.44 -17.04 -2.21
C GLY A 70 -1.93 -15.62 -1.90
N ASP A 71 -3.23 -15.48 -1.61
CA ASP A 71 -3.88 -14.24 -1.22
C ASP A 71 -4.69 -14.53 0.05
N SER A 72 -4.20 -14.03 1.18
CA SER A 72 -4.93 -14.05 2.44
C SER A 72 -5.59 -12.71 2.75
N ASP A 73 -5.48 -11.70 1.88
CA ASP A 73 -6.09 -10.41 2.12
C ASP A 73 -7.62 -10.55 2.17
N GLY A 74 -8.22 -9.98 3.21
CA GLY A 74 -9.64 -10.17 3.54
C GLY A 74 -10.02 -11.48 4.26
N ASP A 75 -9.15 -12.50 4.33
CA ASP A 75 -9.41 -13.73 5.11
C ASP A 75 -8.83 -13.64 6.54
N ARG A 76 -9.65 -13.11 7.45
CA ARG A 76 -9.27 -12.90 8.86
C ARG A 76 -8.86 -14.16 9.62
N ASN A 77 -9.10 -15.35 9.06
CA ASN A 77 -8.79 -16.62 9.72
C ASN A 77 -7.48 -17.23 9.26
N VAL A 78 -6.86 -16.69 8.20
CA VAL A 78 -5.63 -17.22 7.64
C VAL A 78 -4.53 -16.16 7.75
N ALA A 79 -3.54 -16.41 8.60
CA ALA A 79 -2.34 -15.59 8.65
C ALA A 79 -1.32 -16.11 7.61
N GLY A 80 -0.71 -15.19 6.89
CA GLY A 80 0.30 -15.54 5.89
C GLY A 80 -0.23 -16.32 4.68
N ILE A 81 0.71 -16.83 3.89
CA ILE A 81 0.46 -17.67 2.71
C ILE A 81 0.98 -19.08 2.93
N GLY A 82 0.57 -20.01 2.06
CA GLY A 82 1.12 -21.36 2.09
C GLY A 82 0.48 -22.38 1.16
N ILE A 83 1.07 -23.57 1.17
CA ILE A 83 0.53 -24.79 0.57
C ILE A 83 0.34 -25.80 1.71
N TYR A 84 -0.87 -26.31 1.84
CA TYR A 84 -1.29 -27.28 2.83
C TYR A 84 -1.70 -28.57 2.14
N GLU A 85 -1.42 -29.69 2.77
CA GLU A 85 -1.71 -31.00 2.23
C GLU A 85 -2.39 -31.87 3.28
N MET A 86 -3.52 -32.46 2.93
CA MET A 86 -4.33 -33.25 3.84
C MET A 86 -4.83 -34.51 3.14
N LYS A 87 -4.87 -35.62 3.88
CA LYS A 87 -5.58 -36.82 3.45
C LYS A 87 -7.08 -36.63 3.71
N LEU A 88 -7.89 -36.75 2.68
CA LEU A 88 -9.35 -36.69 2.74
C LEU A 88 -9.89 -37.95 3.42
N ILE A 89 -10.68 -37.75 4.47
CA ILE A 89 -11.38 -38.82 5.20
C ILE A 89 -12.79 -38.35 5.55
N ASN A 90 -13.69 -39.30 5.82
CA ASN A 90 -15.04 -39.02 6.33
C ASN A 90 -15.77 -37.93 5.51
N GLN A 91 -16.24 -36.88 6.18
CA GLN A 91 -17.02 -35.80 5.56
C GLN A 91 -16.23 -35.03 4.48
N ASP A 92 -14.93 -34.84 4.65
CA ASP A 92 -14.12 -34.09 3.67
C ASP A 92 -14.01 -34.87 2.35
N LEU A 93 -13.91 -36.20 2.42
CA LEU A 93 -13.91 -37.05 1.24
C LEU A 93 -15.26 -36.99 0.51
N GLU A 94 -16.36 -37.01 1.25
CA GLU A 94 -17.71 -36.89 0.69
C GLU A 94 -17.97 -35.51 0.07
N ASP A 95 -17.49 -34.44 0.71
CA ASP A 95 -17.60 -33.08 0.20
C ASP A 95 -16.75 -32.89 -1.06
N ALA A 96 -15.56 -33.49 -1.13
CA ALA A 96 -14.73 -33.53 -2.34
C ALA A 96 -15.40 -34.30 -3.49
N ARG A 97 -16.02 -35.47 -3.20
CA ARG A 97 -16.79 -36.23 -4.21
C ARG A 97 -17.92 -35.39 -4.80
N LYS A 98 -18.73 -34.78 -3.95
CA LYS A 98 -19.84 -33.89 -4.38
C LYS A 98 -19.35 -32.72 -5.20
N LEU A 99 -18.22 -32.12 -4.82
CA LEU A 99 -17.63 -31.04 -5.60
C LEU A 99 -17.20 -31.53 -6.99
N GLY A 100 -16.51 -32.67 -7.08
CA GLY A 100 -16.14 -33.28 -8.36
C GLY A 100 -17.35 -33.56 -9.26
N GLU A 101 -18.43 -34.11 -8.70
CA GLU A 101 -19.68 -34.34 -9.44
C GLU A 101 -20.30 -33.04 -9.97
N LEU A 102 -20.33 -31.98 -9.16
CA LEU A 102 -20.84 -30.67 -9.56
C LEU A 102 -19.98 -30.04 -10.67
N LEU A 103 -18.66 -30.14 -10.58
CA LEU A 103 -17.75 -29.65 -11.62
C LEU A 103 -17.90 -30.41 -12.95
N CYS A 104 -18.40 -31.64 -12.92
CA CYS A 104 -18.71 -32.44 -14.10
C CYS A 104 -20.15 -32.29 -14.61
N SER A 105 -20.98 -31.52 -13.92
CA SER A 105 -22.38 -31.30 -14.29
C SER A 105 -22.52 -30.48 -15.60
N PRO A 106 -23.68 -30.54 -16.27
CA PRO A 106 -23.93 -29.74 -17.48
C PRO A 106 -23.82 -28.24 -17.20
N LYS A 107 -23.22 -27.52 -18.16
CA LYS A 107 -23.15 -26.05 -18.15
C LYS A 107 -24.51 -25.43 -18.44
N ASP A 108 -24.71 -24.21 -17.97
CA ASP A 108 -25.87 -23.37 -18.27
C ASP A 108 -25.47 -22.23 -19.22
N LEU A 109 -25.91 -22.32 -20.48
CA LEU A 109 -25.63 -21.32 -21.51
C LEU A 109 -26.30 -19.96 -21.25
N LYS A 110 -27.22 -19.89 -20.28
CA LYS A 110 -27.92 -18.65 -19.87
C LYS A 110 -27.53 -18.22 -18.45
N SER A 111 -26.40 -18.70 -17.93
CA SER A 111 -25.98 -18.36 -16.58
C SER A 111 -25.85 -16.86 -16.37
N ASP A 112 -26.31 -16.40 -15.20
CA ASP A 112 -26.23 -15.04 -14.68
C ASP A 112 -25.13 -14.89 -13.62
N VAL A 113 -24.29 -15.92 -13.44
CA VAL A 113 -23.16 -15.92 -12.51
C VAL A 113 -22.03 -15.07 -13.08
N THR A 114 -21.43 -14.23 -12.25
CA THR A 114 -20.36 -13.30 -12.66
C THR A 114 -18.98 -13.70 -12.13
N ILE A 115 -18.89 -14.80 -11.39
CA ILE A 115 -17.68 -15.27 -10.70
C ILE A 115 -16.69 -15.82 -11.74
N PRO A 116 -15.49 -15.23 -11.88
CA PRO A 116 -14.53 -15.60 -12.92
C PRO A 116 -13.61 -16.75 -12.51
N ASP A 117 -13.97 -17.52 -11.49
CA ASP A 117 -13.16 -18.64 -10.98
C ASP A 117 -13.02 -19.75 -12.01
N LEU A 118 -11.84 -20.38 -12.02
CA LEU A 118 -11.47 -21.43 -12.97
C LEU A 118 -11.54 -22.80 -12.29
N TYR A 119 -11.92 -23.82 -13.06
CA TYR A 119 -11.77 -25.20 -12.62
C TYR A 119 -11.23 -26.08 -13.72
N ILE A 120 -10.58 -27.17 -13.31
CA ILE A 120 -10.21 -28.30 -14.14
C ILE A 120 -10.71 -29.56 -13.43
N ALA A 121 -11.42 -30.45 -14.12
CA ALA A 121 -11.93 -31.68 -13.55
C ALA A 121 -11.88 -32.84 -14.54
N LYS A 122 -11.61 -34.05 -14.05
CA LYS A 122 -11.66 -35.28 -14.85
C LYS A 122 -13.06 -35.89 -14.80
N CYS A 123 -13.80 -35.79 -15.89
CA CYS A 123 -15.19 -36.20 -16.00
C CYS A 123 -15.32 -37.38 -16.98
N GLY A 124 -15.64 -38.57 -16.47
CA GLY A 124 -15.78 -39.76 -17.32
C GLY A 124 -14.50 -40.13 -18.10
N GLY A 125 -13.33 -39.79 -17.56
CA GLY A 125 -12.02 -40.01 -18.19
C GLY A 125 -11.50 -38.83 -19.01
N GLU A 126 -12.35 -37.89 -19.41
CA GLU A 126 -11.96 -36.68 -20.14
C GLU A 126 -11.65 -35.51 -19.20
N SER A 127 -10.62 -34.73 -19.51
CA SER A 127 -10.34 -33.49 -18.79
C SER A 127 -11.24 -32.37 -19.29
N ARG A 128 -11.98 -31.74 -18.38
CA ARG A 128 -12.79 -30.54 -18.65
C ARG A 128 -12.18 -29.36 -17.92
N SER A 129 -12.06 -28.23 -18.59
CA SER A 129 -11.67 -26.96 -17.99
C SER A 129 -12.67 -25.88 -18.40
N SER A 130 -13.12 -25.07 -17.44
CA SER A 130 -14.04 -23.95 -17.72
C SER A 130 -14.07 -22.96 -16.57
N TYR A 131 -14.98 -21.99 -16.67
CA TYR A 131 -15.26 -21.05 -15.60
C TYR A 131 -16.47 -21.49 -14.78
N VAL A 132 -16.48 -21.10 -13.51
CA VAL A 132 -17.62 -21.32 -12.61
C VAL A 132 -18.86 -20.53 -13.06
N ARG A 133 -18.65 -19.37 -13.71
CA ARG A 133 -19.75 -18.61 -14.35
C ARG A 133 -20.53 -19.40 -15.41
N ASP A 134 -19.99 -20.51 -15.91
CA ASP A 134 -20.68 -21.32 -16.92
C ASP A 134 -21.72 -22.27 -16.31
N PHE A 135 -21.89 -22.28 -14.98
CA PHE A 135 -22.92 -23.04 -14.27
C PHE A 135 -24.08 -22.14 -13.85
N SER A 136 -25.27 -22.73 -13.64
CA SER A 136 -26.39 -22.00 -13.03
C SER A 136 -26.05 -21.51 -11.62
N ARG A 137 -26.70 -20.44 -11.16
CA ARG A 137 -26.47 -19.83 -9.84
C ARG A 137 -26.55 -20.83 -8.68
N ASP A 138 -27.51 -21.74 -8.72
CA ASP A 138 -27.68 -22.77 -7.68
C ASP A 138 -26.50 -23.75 -7.62
N VAL A 139 -25.98 -24.15 -8.78
CA VAL A 139 -24.83 -25.06 -8.89
C VAL A 139 -23.56 -24.33 -8.46
N ALA A 140 -23.34 -23.11 -8.97
CA ALA A 140 -22.19 -22.27 -8.61
C ALA A 140 -22.13 -22.01 -7.09
N THR A 141 -23.28 -21.76 -6.43
CA THR A 141 -23.35 -21.56 -4.99
C THR A 141 -22.94 -22.81 -4.21
N LYS A 142 -23.37 -24.00 -4.65
CA LYS A 142 -22.96 -25.28 -4.02
C LYS A 142 -21.47 -25.55 -4.20
N ILE A 143 -20.94 -25.29 -5.40
CA ILE A 143 -19.51 -25.38 -5.70
C ILE A 143 -18.72 -24.48 -4.74
N PHE A 144 -19.09 -23.20 -4.64
CA PHE A 144 -18.43 -22.24 -3.75
C PHE A 144 -18.46 -22.68 -2.28
N ASN A 145 -19.59 -23.17 -1.79
CA ASN A 145 -19.72 -23.63 -0.41
C ASN A 145 -18.84 -24.86 -0.11
N LEU A 146 -18.82 -25.85 -1.00
CA LEU A 146 -17.97 -27.03 -0.83
C LEU A 146 -16.49 -26.69 -0.95
N MET A 147 -16.14 -25.82 -1.90
CA MET A 147 -14.78 -25.31 -2.06
C MET A 147 -14.29 -24.65 -0.78
N ASN A 148 -15.06 -23.72 -0.19
CA ASN A 148 -14.66 -23.06 1.05
C ASN A 148 -14.53 -24.03 2.22
N LYS A 149 -15.44 -25.01 2.35
CA LYS A 149 -15.33 -26.05 3.39
C LYS A 149 -14.02 -26.84 3.27
N LEU A 150 -13.70 -27.30 2.05
CA LEU A 150 -12.47 -28.06 1.81
C LEU A 150 -11.22 -27.17 2.01
N LYS A 151 -11.25 -25.92 1.55
CA LYS A 151 -10.20 -24.93 1.80
C LYS A 151 -9.93 -24.79 3.29
N ASP A 152 -10.97 -24.54 4.08
CA ASP A 152 -10.87 -24.35 5.53
C ASP A 152 -10.35 -25.61 6.23
N ALA A 153 -10.87 -26.80 5.85
CA ALA A 153 -10.40 -28.08 6.38
C ALA A 153 -8.91 -28.30 6.07
N GLY A 154 -8.48 -28.03 4.84
CA GLY A 154 -7.08 -28.15 4.44
C GLY A 154 -6.15 -27.17 5.14
N VAL A 155 -6.57 -25.92 5.35
CA VAL A 155 -5.77 -24.92 6.09
C VAL A 155 -5.65 -25.26 7.58
N GLN A 156 -6.73 -25.77 8.20
CA GLN A 156 -6.74 -26.08 9.64
C GLN A 156 -6.09 -27.43 9.97
N GLY A 157 -6.34 -28.46 9.17
CA GLY A 157 -5.93 -29.84 9.43
C GLY A 157 -4.78 -30.35 8.56
N GLY A 158 -4.40 -29.61 7.51
CA GLY A 158 -3.36 -30.02 6.58
C GLY A 158 -1.94 -29.82 7.11
N ARG A 159 -1.02 -30.68 6.66
CA ARG A 159 0.41 -30.49 6.84
C ARG A 159 0.86 -29.27 6.02
N LYS A 160 1.60 -28.37 6.66
CA LYS A 160 2.19 -27.16 6.05
C LYS A 160 3.38 -27.55 5.17
N ILE A 161 3.17 -27.65 3.87
CA ILE A 161 4.23 -27.94 2.90
C ILE A 161 5.06 -26.67 2.65
N VAL A 162 4.38 -25.58 2.37
CA VAL A 162 4.97 -24.23 2.28
C VAL A 162 4.19 -23.34 3.23
N LYS A 163 4.87 -22.54 4.04
CA LYS A 163 4.19 -21.56 4.91
C LYS A 163 5.09 -20.36 5.11
N LEU A 164 4.62 -19.18 4.73
CA LEU A 164 5.27 -17.92 5.06
C LEU A 164 4.32 -17.08 5.90
N ASP A 165 4.81 -16.60 7.04
CA ASP A 165 4.13 -15.64 7.90
C ASP A 165 4.95 -14.37 8.02
N VAL A 166 4.27 -13.27 8.33
CA VAL A 166 4.88 -12.00 8.73
C VAL A 166 4.36 -11.60 10.11
N SER A 167 5.22 -11.02 10.95
CA SER A 167 4.81 -10.37 12.19
C SER A 167 5.58 -9.08 12.44
N LEU A 168 4.96 -8.16 13.17
CA LEU A 168 5.63 -6.99 13.70
C LEU A 168 6.33 -7.37 15.02
N LEU A 169 7.58 -6.94 15.20
CA LEU A 169 8.33 -7.14 16.44
C LEU A 169 8.41 -5.85 17.27
N SER A 170 8.81 -4.74 16.64
CA SER A 170 8.93 -3.45 17.33
C SER A 170 8.77 -2.28 16.37
N ILE A 171 8.35 -1.15 16.94
CA ILE A 171 8.47 0.18 16.33
C ILE A 171 9.14 1.06 17.37
N ASP A 172 10.35 1.49 17.07
CA ASP A 172 11.14 2.35 17.95
C ASP A 172 11.30 3.71 17.29
N ARG A 173 11.08 4.80 18.04
CA ARG A 173 11.43 6.15 17.55
C ARG A 173 12.95 6.24 17.38
N ALA A 174 13.38 6.86 16.29
CA ALA A 174 14.79 7.11 16.03
C ALA A 174 15.01 8.55 15.60
N LYS A 175 16.28 8.97 15.56
CA LYS A 175 16.63 10.26 14.98
C LYS A 175 16.22 10.25 13.50
N ASP A 176 15.30 11.13 13.15
CA ASP A 176 14.75 11.32 11.81
C ASP A 176 13.87 10.14 11.34
N GLY A 177 12.86 9.77 12.14
CA GLY A 177 11.82 8.79 11.78
C GLY A 177 11.70 7.63 12.78
N PHE A 178 11.46 6.44 12.25
CA PHE A 178 11.18 5.23 13.02
C PHE A 178 12.04 4.06 12.55
N LEU A 179 12.38 3.18 13.50
CA LEU A 179 12.98 1.88 13.25
C LEU A 179 11.92 0.82 13.45
N VAL A 180 11.59 0.10 12.39
CA VAL A 180 10.54 -0.91 12.36
C VAL A 180 11.17 -2.25 12.16
N SER A 181 10.90 -3.18 13.08
CA SER A 181 11.40 -4.54 13.02
C SER A 181 10.26 -5.48 12.65
N VAL A 182 10.35 -6.13 11.49
CA VAL A 182 9.39 -7.16 11.05
C VAL A 182 10.07 -8.51 10.97
N ARG A 183 9.33 -9.59 11.25
CA ARG A 183 9.83 -10.97 11.17
C ARG A 183 9.09 -11.72 10.08
N PHE A 184 9.84 -12.38 9.21
CA PHE A 184 9.31 -13.39 8.31
C PHE A 184 9.62 -14.78 8.86
N ILE A 185 8.63 -15.67 8.83
CA ILE A 185 8.72 -17.02 9.39
C ILE A 185 8.39 -18.01 8.28
N ASN A 186 9.32 -18.94 8.00
CA ASN A 186 9.04 -20.09 7.16
C ASN A 186 8.63 -21.24 8.06
N GLY A 187 7.33 -21.52 8.15
CA GLY A 187 6.79 -22.65 8.90
C GLY A 187 6.62 -23.94 8.08
N GLY A 188 7.09 -23.94 6.83
CA GLY A 188 6.98 -25.06 5.90
C GLY A 188 8.27 -25.84 5.74
N ASP A 189 8.20 -26.88 4.90
CA ASP A 189 9.27 -27.84 4.66
C ASP A 189 10.20 -27.44 3.50
N TYR A 190 9.85 -26.40 2.74
CA TYR A 190 10.61 -25.95 1.56
C TYR A 190 11.23 -24.56 1.76
N PRO A 191 12.44 -24.31 1.25
CA PRO A 191 13.05 -22.99 1.28
C PRO A 191 12.23 -21.95 0.51
N ILE A 192 12.23 -20.72 1.02
CA ILE A 192 11.53 -19.58 0.44
C ILE A 192 12.53 -18.47 0.16
N LYS A 193 12.43 -17.83 -1.00
CA LYS A 193 13.32 -16.76 -1.44
C LYS A 193 12.54 -15.54 -1.90
N PHE A 194 13.02 -14.35 -1.54
CA PHE A 194 12.48 -13.08 -2.01
C PHE A 194 13.51 -11.95 -1.90
N LYS A 195 13.31 -10.84 -2.61
CA LYS A 195 14.18 -9.67 -2.52
C LYS A 195 14.01 -8.95 -1.19
N THR A 196 15.03 -8.27 -0.69
CA THR A 196 14.85 -7.41 0.49
C THR A 196 13.95 -6.20 0.20
N PRO A 197 13.14 -5.71 1.17
CA PRO A 197 12.15 -4.63 0.95
C PRO A 197 12.74 -3.31 0.44
N ASP A 198 14.00 -3.00 0.74
CA ASP A 198 14.72 -1.82 0.25
C ASP A 198 15.03 -1.86 -1.26
N LYS A 199 14.75 -3.00 -1.91
CA LYS A 199 14.91 -3.21 -3.36
C LYS A 199 13.59 -3.44 -4.08
N TRP A 200 12.47 -3.30 -3.38
CA TRP A 200 11.16 -3.40 -3.96
C TRP A 200 10.84 -2.14 -4.75
N ASP A 201 10.08 -2.32 -5.83
CA ASP A 201 9.51 -1.20 -6.58
C ASP A 201 8.30 -0.72 -5.78
N ASN A 202 8.40 0.44 -5.13
CA ASN A 202 7.35 0.97 -4.25
C ASN A 202 6.29 1.78 -5.00
N ARG A 203 6.24 1.71 -6.34
CA ARG A 203 5.16 2.32 -7.12
C ARG A 203 3.83 1.64 -6.81
N ILE A 204 2.75 2.41 -6.92
CA ILE A 204 1.38 1.91 -6.70
C ILE A 204 1.14 0.63 -7.53
N GLY A 205 0.61 -0.41 -6.88
CA GLY A 205 0.34 -1.72 -7.50
C GLY A 205 1.57 -2.61 -7.71
N LYS A 206 2.62 -2.40 -6.90
CA LYS A 206 3.86 -3.20 -6.86
C LYS A 206 4.16 -3.65 -5.43
N ASP A 207 5.25 -4.41 -5.28
CA ASP A 207 5.66 -5.03 -4.03
C ASP A 207 5.66 -4.01 -2.86
N SER A 208 4.90 -4.30 -1.80
CA SER A 208 4.69 -3.42 -0.66
C SER A 208 4.85 -4.18 0.66
N LEU A 209 5.39 -3.50 1.66
CA LEU A 209 5.48 -3.97 3.04
C LEU A 209 5.02 -2.82 3.90
N GLY A 210 4.01 -3.06 4.74
CA GLY A 210 3.44 -2.02 5.56
C GLY A 210 3.04 -2.49 6.94
N VAL A 211 2.91 -1.54 7.85
CA VAL A 211 2.34 -1.75 9.17
C VAL A 211 1.19 -0.78 9.36
N SER A 212 0.03 -1.23 9.82
CA SER A 212 -1.10 -0.36 10.07
C SER A 212 -1.96 -0.81 11.24
N ASP A 213 -2.76 0.11 11.79
CA ASP A 213 -3.73 -0.16 12.85
C ASP A 213 -5.08 -0.69 12.33
N THR A 214 -5.18 -0.92 11.01
CA THR A 214 -6.37 -1.47 10.38
C THR A 214 -6.09 -2.87 9.80
N LYS A 215 -7.14 -3.68 9.76
CA LYS A 215 -7.13 -5.01 9.12
C LYS A 215 -7.45 -4.94 7.62
N SER A 216 -7.77 -3.75 7.12
CA SER A 216 -8.08 -3.47 5.71
C SER A 216 -7.77 -2.00 5.43
N GLY A 217 -6.89 -1.73 4.46
CA GLY A 217 -6.18 -0.46 4.24
C GLY A 217 -7.00 0.82 3.97
N MET A 218 -8.29 0.84 4.25
CA MET A 218 -9.11 2.05 4.25
C MET A 218 -9.38 2.47 5.70
N SER A 219 -9.12 3.74 6.05
CA SER A 219 -9.32 4.36 7.37
C SER A 219 -8.29 4.07 8.48
N ALA A 220 -7.08 3.64 8.13
CA ALA A 220 -5.98 3.54 9.10
C ALA A 220 -5.75 4.90 9.80
N LYS A 221 -5.63 4.91 11.13
CA LYS A 221 -5.20 6.10 11.89
C LYS A 221 -3.69 6.10 12.10
N PHE A 222 -3.04 4.97 11.85
CA PHE A 222 -1.60 4.80 11.89
C PHE A 222 -1.18 3.88 10.75
N GLY A 223 -0.18 4.33 9.99
CA GLY A 223 0.36 3.59 8.86
C GLY A 223 1.84 3.88 8.69
N LEU A 224 2.60 2.84 8.37
CA LEU A 224 4.01 2.91 7.99
C LEU A 224 4.20 2.14 6.70
N ASP A 225 4.75 2.81 5.69
CA ASP A 225 5.25 2.17 4.48
C ASP A 225 6.74 1.86 4.65
N LEU A 226 7.08 0.59 4.46
CA LEU A 226 8.43 0.04 4.62
C LEU A 226 9.06 -0.35 3.28
N ALA A 227 8.30 -0.37 2.18
CA ALA A 227 8.83 -0.73 0.88
C ALA A 227 9.72 0.39 0.31
N GLY A 228 10.87 0.02 -0.25
CA GLY A 228 11.87 0.96 -0.76
C GLY A 228 12.62 1.75 0.34
N GLN A 229 12.30 1.53 1.62
CA GLN A 229 12.94 2.20 2.74
C GLN A 229 14.29 1.56 3.10
N THR A 230 15.11 2.25 3.87
CA THR A 230 16.50 1.82 4.13
C THR A 230 16.56 0.67 5.15
N LEU A 231 17.22 -0.43 4.80
CA LEU A 231 17.57 -1.46 5.77
C LEU A 231 18.66 -0.98 6.73
N VAL A 232 18.52 -1.29 8.01
CA VAL A 232 19.49 -0.93 9.05
C VAL A 232 20.76 -1.77 8.95
N ASP A 233 20.63 -3.06 8.63
CA ASP A 233 21.76 -3.97 8.45
C ASP A 233 21.70 -4.65 7.07
N PRO A 234 22.07 -3.94 5.99
CA PRO A 234 22.09 -4.52 4.66
C PRO A 234 23.18 -5.60 4.51
N ALA A 235 24.18 -5.66 5.39
CA ALA A 235 25.26 -6.64 5.32
C ALA A 235 24.78 -8.06 5.65
N GLN A 236 23.67 -8.19 6.38
CA GLN A 236 22.95 -9.45 6.57
C GLN A 236 22.48 -10.07 5.25
N PHE A 237 22.28 -9.26 4.21
CA PHE A 237 21.76 -9.68 2.90
C PHE A 237 22.71 -9.23 1.77
N PRO A 238 23.90 -9.85 1.63
CA PRO A 238 24.90 -9.43 0.65
C PRO A 238 24.38 -9.48 -0.79
N ASP A 239 23.55 -10.48 -1.10
CA ASP A 239 22.92 -10.65 -2.41
C ASP A 239 21.61 -9.85 -2.57
N ARG A 240 21.23 -9.07 -1.54
CA ARG A 240 19.98 -8.28 -1.48
C ARG A 240 18.73 -9.15 -1.60
N GLU A 241 18.85 -10.38 -1.13
CA GLU A 241 17.80 -11.38 -1.14
C GLU A 241 17.75 -12.03 0.24
N VAL A 242 16.53 -12.29 0.68
CA VAL A 242 16.24 -13.15 1.81
C VAL A 242 16.15 -14.58 1.29
N ASN A 243 17.00 -15.46 1.81
CA ASN A 243 16.95 -16.89 1.58
C ASN A 243 16.54 -17.57 2.90
N LEU A 244 15.25 -17.87 3.04
CA LEU A 244 14.64 -18.37 4.27
C LEU A 244 14.56 -19.89 4.24
N ALA A 245 15.42 -20.55 5.02
CA ALA A 245 15.43 -22.00 5.15
C ALA A 245 14.11 -22.54 5.73
N PRO A 246 13.79 -23.83 5.53
CA PRO A 246 12.65 -24.48 6.18
C PRO A 246 12.71 -24.29 7.70
N HIS A 247 11.56 -24.04 8.33
CA HIS A 247 11.43 -23.89 9.78
C HIS A 247 12.31 -22.79 10.40
N SER A 248 12.68 -21.78 9.61
CA SER A 248 13.55 -20.67 10.05
C SER A 248 12.83 -19.33 10.06
N VAL A 249 13.48 -18.34 10.67
CA VAL A 249 12.98 -16.97 10.77
C VAL A 249 14.06 -15.99 10.33
N VAL A 250 13.62 -14.83 9.86
CA VAL A 250 14.50 -13.69 9.59
C VAL A 250 13.84 -12.42 10.10
N ASP A 251 14.62 -11.60 10.78
CA ASP A 251 14.21 -10.29 11.25
C ASP A 251 14.79 -9.24 10.32
N LEU A 252 13.92 -8.38 9.79
CA LEU A 252 14.29 -7.22 8.98
C LEU A 252 14.04 -5.97 9.78
N LYS A 253 15.09 -5.16 9.94
CA LYS A 253 14.98 -3.84 10.57
C LYS A 253 15.08 -2.75 9.51
N VAL A 254 14.02 -1.96 9.39
CA VAL A 254 13.84 -0.93 8.38
C VAL A 254 13.79 0.44 9.06
N LYS A 255 14.55 1.41 8.56
CA LYS A 255 14.41 2.82 8.93
C LYS A 255 13.45 3.48 7.94
N THR A 256 12.35 4.05 8.45
CA THR A 256 11.37 4.79 7.65
C THR A 256 11.10 6.16 8.26
N ASN A 257 10.97 7.16 7.40
CA ASN A 257 10.40 8.47 7.71
C ASN A 257 9.08 8.70 6.93
N ASN A 258 8.60 7.67 6.22
CA ASN A 258 7.34 7.68 5.51
C ASN A 258 6.21 7.27 6.47
N ILE A 259 5.63 8.27 7.11
CA ILE A 259 4.65 8.09 8.17
C ILE A 259 3.65 9.25 8.16
N ASP A 260 2.38 8.92 8.31
CA ASP A 260 1.31 9.90 8.47
C ASP A 260 1.28 10.50 9.88
N LYS A 261 0.59 11.63 10.01
CA LYS A 261 0.32 12.19 11.34
C LYS A 261 -0.49 11.20 12.18
N PHE A 262 -0.12 11.02 13.44
CA PHE A 262 -0.87 10.18 14.37
C PHE A 262 -0.91 10.81 15.78
N SER A 263 -1.86 10.37 16.60
CA SER A 263 -2.01 10.87 17.98
C SER A 263 -1.37 9.92 18.99
N ALA A 264 -0.95 10.44 20.14
CA ALA A 264 -0.54 9.63 21.28
C ALA A 264 -1.65 8.63 21.63
N GLY A 265 -1.28 7.40 21.94
CA GLY A 265 -2.24 6.34 22.18
C GLY A 265 -1.66 4.96 22.03
N THR A 266 -2.51 3.97 22.29
CA THR A 266 -2.18 2.56 22.10
C THR A 266 -2.85 2.03 20.86
N TYR A 267 -2.06 1.42 19.98
CA TYR A 267 -2.49 0.91 18.69
C TYR A 267 -2.30 -0.59 18.64
N ASP A 268 -3.30 -1.29 18.11
CA ASP A 268 -3.20 -2.71 17.76
C ASP A 268 -2.75 -2.79 16.30
N LEU A 269 -1.48 -3.13 16.09
CA LEU A 269 -0.83 -3.04 14.78
C LEU A 269 -0.67 -4.40 14.12
N TYR A 270 -0.79 -4.38 12.79
CA TYR A 270 -0.65 -5.52 11.92
C TYR A 270 0.36 -5.22 10.82
N ALA A 271 1.22 -6.20 10.51
CA ALA A 271 2.06 -6.16 9.33
C ALA A 271 1.31 -6.78 8.13
N GLY A 272 1.49 -6.21 6.95
CA GLY A 272 1.00 -6.71 5.68
C GLY A 272 2.11 -6.69 4.63
N ALA A 273 2.14 -7.69 3.77
CA ALA A 273 3.13 -7.83 2.72
C ALA A 273 2.48 -8.29 1.42
N PHE A 274 2.81 -7.57 0.37
CA PHE A 274 2.47 -7.87 -1.00
C PHE A 274 3.78 -7.98 -1.77
N MET A 275 4.14 -9.16 -2.23
CA MET A 275 5.51 -9.36 -2.70
C MET A 275 5.65 -10.52 -3.66
N LYS A 276 6.75 -10.50 -4.41
CA LYS A 276 7.20 -11.66 -5.18
C LYS A 276 8.01 -12.60 -4.32
N MET A 277 7.79 -13.89 -4.51
CA MET A 277 8.60 -14.92 -3.86
C MET A 277 8.81 -16.12 -4.77
N GLU A 278 9.78 -16.94 -4.40
CA GLU A 278 10.08 -18.22 -5.00
C GLU A 278 10.08 -19.29 -3.90
N VAL A 279 9.51 -20.45 -4.19
CA VAL A 279 9.66 -21.65 -3.37
C VAL A 279 10.57 -22.61 -4.11
N THR A 280 11.72 -22.93 -3.53
CA THR A 280 12.71 -23.79 -4.20
C THR A 280 12.42 -25.26 -3.93
N GLY A 281 12.49 -26.11 -4.96
CA GLY A 281 12.40 -27.57 -4.82
C GLY A 281 11.00 -28.17 -4.95
N ILE A 282 9.97 -27.35 -5.19
CA ILE A 282 8.60 -27.81 -5.46
C ILE A 282 7.95 -26.93 -6.53
N GLN A 283 7.08 -27.52 -7.35
CA GLN A 283 6.21 -26.73 -8.22
C GLN A 283 5.15 -26.01 -7.37
N SER A 284 5.17 -24.67 -7.44
CA SER A 284 4.26 -23.78 -6.73
C SER A 284 3.84 -22.64 -7.65
N SER A 285 2.59 -22.18 -7.51
CA SER A 285 2.10 -20.95 -8.15
C SER A 285 2.13 -19.74 -7.20
N LEU A 286 2.77 -19.87 -6.02
CA LEU A 286 3.04 -18.78 -5.07
C LEU A 286 4.19 -17.90 -5.58
N LEU A 287 3.93 -17.15 -6.65
CA LEU A 287 4.91 -16.26 -7.29
C LEU A 287 4.72 -14.80 -6.88
N HIS A 288 3.47 -14.41 -6.70
CA HIS A 288 3.02 -13.10 -6.25
C HIS A 288 2.05 -13.37 -5.12
N VAL A 289 2.35 -12.89 -3.93
CA VAL A 289 1.58 -13.19 -2.72
C VAL A 289 1.12 -11.90 -2.06
N ASP A 290 -0.06 -11.97 -1.44
CA ASP A 290 -0.65 -10.90 -0.64
C ASP A 290 -1.10 -11.49 0.70
N PHE A 291 -0.56 -10.99 1.81
CA PHE A 291 -0.86 -11.55 3.12
C PHE A 291 -0.61 -10.60 4.26
N HIS A 292 -1.22 -10.96 5.39
CA HIS A 292 -1.12 -10.22 6.63
C HIS A 292 -0.65 -11.09 7.80
N SER A 293 -0.16 -10.42 8.83
CA SER A 293 0.12 -10.98 10.15
C SER A 293 -1.15 -11.46 10.87
N ASP A 294 -1.00 -12.17 11.99
CA ASP A 294 -2.15 -12.71 12.71
C ASP A 294 -3.08 -11.61 13.28
N TYR A 295 -4.24 -11.44 12.64
CA TYR A 295 -5.28 -10.49 13.05
C TYR A 295 -5.94 -10.82 14.41
N LYS A 296 -5.73 -12.02 14.96
CA LYS A 296 -6.23 -12.41 16.28
C LYS A 296 -5.26 -12.00 17.40
N ASN A 297 -3.99 -11.83 17.08
CA ASN A 297 -2.93 -11.47 18.02
C ASN A 297 -2.14 -10.25 17.50
N PRO A 298 -2.74 -9.04 17.49
CA PRO A 298 -2.05 -7.82 17.08
C PRO A 298 -0.82 -7.54 17.93
N THR A 299 0.14 -6.84 17.34
CA THR A 299 1.25 -6.25 18.12
C THR A 299 0.79 -4.93 18.70
N ARG A 300 0.63 -4.88 20.03
CA ARG A 300 0.17 -3.69 20.73
C ARG A 300 1.34 -2.75 21.04
N ILE A 301 1.32 -1.54 20.50
CA ILE A 301 2.36 -0.52 20.71
C ILE A 301 1.71 0.75 21.26
N THR A 302 2.34 1.36 22.26
CA THR A 302 1.91 2.63 22.86
C THR A 302 2.88 3.74 22.47
N PHE A 303 2.34 4.81 21.90
CA PHE A 303 3.05 6.07 21.70
C PHE A 303 2.61 7.06 22.78
N ASP A 304 3.58 7.66 23.46
CA ASP A 304 3.39 8.63 24.54
C ASP A 304 3.12 10.06 24.04
N HIS A 305 3.46 10.33 22.78
CA HIS A 305 3.30 11.63 22.13
C HIS A 305 2.73 11.48 20.72
N ASP A 306 2.08 12.55 20.25
CA ASP A 306 1.64 12.70 18.87
C ASP A 306 2.83 12.62 17.90
N TYR A 307 2.54 12.55 16.60
CA TYR A 307 3.53 12.76 15.56
C TYR A 307 2.95 13.62 14.43
N PRO A 308 3.68 14.63 13.94
CA PRO A 308 4.92 15.15 14.50
C PRO A 308 4.67 15.93 15.81
N SER A 309 5.45 15.65 16.85
CA SER A 309 5.36 16.31 18.16
C SER A 309 6.32 17.48 18.32
N THR A 310 7.46 17.43 17.64
CA THR A 310 8.49 18.48 17.70
C THR A 310 8.56 19.29 16.39
N PRO A 311 9.09 20.52 16.43
CA PRO A 311 9.34 21.30 15.21
C PRO A 311 10.22 20.56 14.21
N GLU A 312 11.24 19.82 14.67
CA GLU A 312 12.15 19.06 13.81
C GLU A 312 11.43 17.90 13.11
N GLU A 313 10.64 17.11 13.86
CA GLU A 313 9.79 16.06 13.27
C GLU A 313 8.81 16.65 12.26
N ARG A 314 8.29 17.86 12.53
CA ARG A 314 7.36 18.53 11.62
C ARG A 314 8.04 18.99 10.35
N GLU A 315 9.20 19.64 10.44
CA GLU A 315 9.96 20.06 9.24
C GLU A 315 10.25 18.86 8.32
N GLN A 316 10.56 17.69 8.90
CA GLN A 316 10.79 16.46 8.16
C GLN A 316 9.51 15.92 7.52
N TRP A 317 8.42 15.83 8.28
CA TRP A 317 7.13 15.38 7.78
C TRP A 317 6.63 16.29 6.65
N GLU A 318 6.73 17.62 6.81
CA GLU A 318 6.28 18.58 5.80
C GLU A 318 7.10 18.51 4.51
N ALA A 319 8.40 18.22 4.59
CA ALA A 319 9.24 18.04 3.40
C ALA A 319 8.76 16.83 2.57
N GLN A 320 8.45 15.72 3.23
CA GLN A 320 7.94 14.52 2.56
C GLN A 320 6.51 14.74 2.04
N HIS A 321 5.62 15.22 2.89
CA HIS A 321 4.21 15.47 2.55
C HIS A 321 4.06 16.47 1.39
N ARG A 322 4.93 17.48 1.32
CA ARG A 322 4.98 18.41 0.18
C ARG A 322 5.32 17.70 -1.13
N ALA A 323 6.27 16.77 -1.11
CA ALA A 323 6.63 16.01 -2.31
C ALA A 323 5.45 15.15 -2.78
N ASP A 324 4.78 14.47 -1.85
CA ASP A 324 3.66 13.57 -2.16
C ASP A 324 2.44 14.36 -2.69
N MET A 325 2.11 15.47 -2.05
CA MET A 325 1.00 16.34 -2.47
C MET A 325 1.29 17.14 -3.74
N SER A 326 2.56 17.27 -4.15
CA SER A 326 2.91 17.97 -5.39
C SER A 326 2.38 17.28 -6.66
N TYR A 327 2.15 15.97 -6.60
CA TYR A 327 1.55 15.19 -7.69
C TYR A 327 0.04 15.36 -7.80
N TRP A 328 -0.61 15.89 -6.75
CA TRP A 328 -2.06 16.02 -6.63
C TRP A 328 -2.47 17.46 -6.32
N PRO A 329 -2.14 18.44 -7.20
CA PRO A 329 -2.52 19.83 -6.98
C PRO A 329 -4.04 19.98 -6.96
N VAL A 330 -4.54 20.85 -6.06
CA VAL A 330 -5.95 21.18 -5.97
C VAL A 330 -6.32 22.07 -7.16
N LYS A 331 -7.12 21.53 -8.07
CA LYS A 331 -7.56 22.21 -9.29
C LYS A 331 -8.59 23.31 -8.97
N PRO A 332 -8.76 24.31 -9.86
CA PRO A 332 -9.86 25.26 -9.75
C PRO A 332 -11.21 24.57 -9.54
N GLY A 333 -11.99 25.01 -8.55
CA GLY A 333 -13.29 24.44 -8.19
C GLY A 333 -13.25 23.11 -7.42
N ALA A 334 -12.06 22.54 -7.18
CA ALA A 334 -11.91 21.35 -6.36
C ALA A 334 -11.88 21.70 -4.85
N ILE A 335 -12.17 20.70 -4.02
CA ILE A 335 -12.16 20.83 -2.56
C ILE A 335 -10.75 20.57 -2.03
N PHE A 336 -10.29 21.38 -1.08
CA PHE A 336 -9.07 21.12 -0.32
C PHE A 336 -9.29 19.94 0.62
N ALA A 337 -8.46 18.91 0.50
CA ALA A 337 -8.59 17.68 1.30
C ALA A 337 -8.15 17.89 2.77
N GLU A 338 -7.25 18.83 3.03
CA GLU A 338 -6.68 19.07 4.34
C GLU A 338 -6.35 20.55 4.60
N ASP A 339 -6.20 20.90 5.87
CA ASP A 339 -5.66 22.18 6.31
C ASP A 339 -4.19 22.35 5.86
N GLY A 340 -3.85 23.51 5.33
CA GLY A 340 -2.47 23.75 4.88
C GLY A 340 -2.19 25.15 4.38
N LEU A 341 -0.91 25.45 4.23
CA LEU A 341 -0.40 26.56 3.43
C LEU A 341 -0.20 26.06 2.00
N TYR A 342 -0.83 26.73 1.05
CA TYR A 342 -0.80 26.36 -0.35
C TYR A 342 -0.20 27.48 -1.21
N ARG A 343 0.58 27.07 -2.21
CA ARG A 343 1.14 27.95 -3.22
C ARG A 343 0.27 27.92 -4.48
N ALA A 344 -0.01 29.11 -5.00
CA ALA A 344 -0.63 29.25 -6.31
C ALA A 344 0.38 28.87 -7.42
N VAL A 345 -0.01 27.98 -8.32
CA VAL A 345 0.77 27.60 -9.50
C VAL A 345 -0.09 27.79 -10.73
N ARG A 346 0.38 28.59 -11.69
CA ARG A 346 -0.35 28.86 -12.93
C ARG A 346 -0.55 27.57 -13.71
N THR A 347 -1.79 27.29 -14.09
CA THR A 347 -2.12 26.10 -14.90
C THR A 347 -1.45 26.14 -16.28
N SER A 348 -1.13 27.35 -16.76
CA SER A 348 -0.32 27.59 -17.96
C SER A 348 1.11 28.02 -17.59
N GLY A 349 2.11 27.27 -18.04
CA GLY A 349 3.53 27.63 -17.89
C GLY A 349 4.15 27.38 -16.51
N GLY A 350 3.37 26.93 -15.51
CA GLY A 350 3.92 26.47 -14.22
C GLY A 350 4.50 27.56 -13.32
N TYR A 351 4.27 28.84 -13.63
CA TYR A 351 4.73 29.95 -12.80
C TYR A 351 4.14 29.87 -11.39
N ARG A 352 5.00 30.04 -10.39
CA ARG A 352 4.66 29.91 -8.97
C ARG A 352 4.48 31.27 -8.31
N GLY A 353 3.48 31.38 -7.44
CA GLY A 353 3.31 32.53 -6.57
C GLY A 353 4.31 32.53 -5.42
N LEU A 354 4.72 33.72 -5.00
CA LEU A 354 5.64 33.91 -3.88
C LEU A 354 4.94 33.61 -2.55
N ASN A 355 3.78 34.22 -2.30
CA ASN A 355 3.05 34.07 -1.04
C ASN A 355 2.32 32.75 -0.94
N LEU A 356 2.09 32.34 0.30
CA LEU A 356 1.32 31.15 0.64
C LEU A 356 -0.02 31.56 1.24
N LYS A 357 -1.08 30.86 0.84
CA LYS A 357 -2.42 31.06 1.41
C LYS A 357 -2.79 29.87 2.29
N ALA A 358 -3.32 30.17 3.47
CA ALA A 358 -3.93 29.16 4.33
C ALA A 358 -5.31 28.78 3.79
N PHE A 359 -5.58 27.48 3.69
CA PHE A 359 -6.90 26.93 3.40
C PHE A 359 -7.25 25.87 4.44
N LYS A 360 -8.56 25.70 4.68
CA LYS A 360 -9.12 24.65 5.52
C LYS A 360 -9.59 23.47 4.69
N ALA A 361 -9.57 22.28 5.29
CA ALA A 361 -10.21 21.11 4.73
C ALA A 361 -11.70 21.42 4.44
N GLY A 362 -12.16 21.11 3.23
CA GLY A 362 -13.52 21.42 2.79
C GLY A 362 -13.67 22.77 2.07
N ASP A 363 -12.68 23.67 2.12
CA ASP A 363 -12.69 24.89 1.31
C ASP A 363 -12.70 24.54 -0.18
N VAL A 364 -13.28 25.41 -1.01
CA VAL A 364 -13.31 25.24 -2.46
C VAL A 364 -12.30 26.19 -3.10
N ALA A 365 -11.40 25.65 -3.93
CA ALA A 365 -10.45 26.44 -4.69
C ALA A 365 -11.18 27.37 -5.66
N THR A 366 -10.81 28.66 -5.67
CA THR A 366 -11.41 29.65 -6.57
C THR A 366 -11.26 29.24 -8.04
N THR A 367 -12.30 29.50 -8.83
CA THR A 367 -12.27 29.36 -10.30
C THR A 367 -11.89 30.66 -11.00
N GLU A 368 -11.79 31.76 -10.26
CA GLU A 368 -11.42 33.07 -10.77
C GLU A 368 -9.90 33.21 -10.92
N ASN A 369 -9.48 34.24 -11.65
CA ASN A 369 -8.07 34.56 -11.79
C ASN A 369 -7.48 34.95 -10.43
N VAL A 370 -6.33 34.35 -10.10
CA VAL A 370 -5.55 34.72 -8.93
C VAL A 370 -4.44 35.65 -9.38
N ARG A 371 -4.35 36.81 -8.73
CA ARG A 371 -3.24 37.75 -8.88
C ARG A 371 -2.35 37.75 -7.65
N MET A 372 -1.07 37.47 -7.82
CA MET A 372 -0.09 37.35 -6.71
C MET A 372 1.35 37.55 -7.23
N PRO A 373 2.28 38.11 -6.43
CA PRO A 373 3.68 38.24 -6.84
C PRO A 373 4.28 36.90 -7.24
N MET A 374 5.07 36.86 -8.31
CA MET A 374 5.74 35.64 -8.75
C MET A 374 6.97 35.36 -7.91
N GLU A 375 7.24 34.08 -7.67
CA GLU A 375 8.43 33.62 -6.96
C GLU A 375 9.74 33.95 -7.70
N SER A 376 9.73 33.83 -9.03
CA SER A 376 10.92 34.00 -9.88
C SER A 376 11.15 35.44 -10.35
N ALA A 377 10.14 36.30 -10.27
CA ALA A 377 10.18 37.67 -10.75
C ALA A 377 9.21 38.51 -9.94
N VAL A 378 9.69 38.98 -8.80
CA VAL A 378 8.89 39.54 -7.72
C VAL A 378 8.09 40.81 -8.10
N ASP A 379 8.55 41.58 -9.07
CA ASP A 379 7.82 42.75 -9.62
C ASP A 379 6.73 42.36 -10.63
N ILE A 380 6.65 41.08 -10.98
CA ILE A 380 5.66 40.52 -11.91
C ILE A 380 4.66 39.73 -11.09
N ASN A 381 3.38 40.00 -11.30
CA ASN A 381 2.33 39.17 -10.73
C ASN A 381 2.02 38.02 -11.68
N LEU A 382 1.83 36.82 -11.12
CA LEU A 382 1.02 35.84 -11.80
C LEU A 382 -0.40 36.41 -11.89
N ASP A 383 -1.03 36.25 -13.04
CA ASP A 383 -2.42 36.64 -13.27
C ASP A 383 -3.05 35.58 -14.18
N GLY A 384 -4.09 34.94 -13.67
CA GLY A 384 -4.80 33.87 -14.37
C GLY A 384 -5.26 32.74 -13.47
N PRO A 385 -5.82 31.67 -14.08
CA PRO A 385 -6.23 30.48 -13.36
C PRO A 385 -5.01 29.75 -12.76
N VAL A 386 -5.17 29.28 -11.52
CA VAL A 386 -4.12 28.59 -10.77
C VAL A 386 -4.64 27.28 -10.21
N GLN A 387 -3.73 26.34 -10.03
CA GLN A 387 -3.91 25.20 -9.14
C GLN A 387 -3.11 25.44 -7.85
N TRP A 388 -3.54 24.85 -6.76
CA TRP A 388 -2.93 25.04 -5.45
C TRP A 388 -2.11 23.81 -5.07
N VAL A 389 -0.85 24.04 -4.74
CA VAL A 389 0.09 23.00 -4.29
C VAL A 389 0.33 23.17 -2.80
N TRP A 390 0.18 22.10 -2.03
CA TRP A 390 0.44 22.12 -0.59
C TRP A 390 1.93 22.36 -0.32
N GLU A 391 2.28 23.20 0.66
CA GLU A 391 3.66 23.57 0.99
C GLU A 391 4.03 23.28 2.45
N ALA A 392 3.12 23.51 3.39
CA ALA A 392 3.36 23.22 4.81
C ALA A 392 2.05 23.23 5.62
N SER A 393 2.12 22.83 6.89
CA SER A 393 1.01 22.99 7.82
C SER A 393 0.69 24.47 8.02
N ALA A 394 -0.61 24.78 8.07
CA ALA A 394 -1.10 26.10 8.43
C ALA A 394 -0.84 26.42 9.91
N PRO A 395 -0.77 27.72 10.27
CA PRO A 395 -0.75 28.14 11.67
C PRO A 395 -1.91 27.51 12.44
N THR A 396 -1.57 26.65 13.40
CA THR A 396 -2.55 25.83 14.12
C THR A 396 -2.58 26.26 15.58
N PRO A 397 -3.72 26.72 16.13
CA PRO A 397 -3.82 27.10 17.54
C PRO A 397 -3.48 25.93 18.48
N VAL A 398 -2.77 26.20 19.57
CA VAL A 398 -2.44 25.17 20.59
C VAL A 398 -3.70 24.60 21.24
N LYS A 399 -4.73 25.44 21.40
CA LYS A 399 -6.06 25.06 21.88
C LYS A 399 -7.11 25.82 21.09
N GLN A 400 -8.33 25.29 21.08
CA GLN A 400 -9.48 26.00 20.54
C GLN A 400 -9.57 27.38 21.22
N TRP A 401 -9.59 28.45 20.41
CA TRP A 401 -9.60 29.87 20.85
C TRP A 401 -8.28 30.44 21.40
N SER A 402 -7.16 29.73 21.28
CA SER A 402 -5.84 30.25 21.61
C SER A 402 -5.29 31.18 20.52
N LEU A 403 -4.62 32.27 20.91
CA LEU A 403 -3.77 33.07 20.01
C LEU A 403 -2.40 32.43 19.80
N ASP A 404 -1.94 31.63 20.77
CA ASP A 404 -0.71 30.83 20.62
C ASP A 404 -0.94 29.72 19.60
N VAL A 405 0.01 29.57 18.68
CA VAL A 405 0.05 28.51 17.67
C VAL A 405 1.10 27.47 18.02
N ILE A 406 0.91 26.25 17.52
CA ILE A 406 1.86 25.14 17.66
C ILE A 406 3.22 25.59 17.12
N ASP A 407 4.25 25.44 17.95
CA ASP A 407 5.60 25.88 17.61
C ASP A 407 6.08 25.23 16.30
N GLY A 408 6.65 26.00 15.39
CA GLY A 408 7.03 25.55 14.06
C GLY A 408 5.90 25.53 13.03
N THR A 409 4.71 26.12 13.29
CA THR A 409 3.61 26.33 12.31
C THR A 409 3.38 27.81 11.98
N GLN A 410 4.14 28.72 12.58
CA GLN A 410 4.01 30.15 12.41
C GLN A 410 4.28 30.55 10.95
N GLN A 411 3.34 31.31 10.35
CA GLN A 411 3.54 31.96 9.06
C GLN A 411 4.16 33.36 9.22
N PHE A 412 4.01 34.00 10.39
CA PHE A 412 4.47 35.35 10.64
C PHE A 412 5.44 35.39 11.82
N CYS A 413 6.45 36.26 11.75
CA CYS A 413 7.44 36.44 12.80
C CYS A 413 7.88 37.90 12.92
N LYS A 414 8.09 38.39 14.14
CA LYS A 414 8.53 39.77 14.36
C LYS A 414 10.01 39.94 14.01
N PRO A 415 10.45 41.14 13.61
CA PRO A 415 11.86 41.44 13.49
C PRO A 415 12.58 41.27 14.83
N GLY A 416 13.81 40.74 14.81
CA GLY A 416 14.65 40.57 16.01
C GLY A 416 14.27 39.40 16.92
N THR A 417 13.17 38.68 16.69
CA THR A 417 12.83 37.45 17.42
C THR A 417 13.49 36.22 16.79
N GLU A 418 13.51 35.10 17.50
CA GLU A 418 14.00 33.84 16.94
C GLU A 418 13.08 33.34 15.82
N CYS A 419 13.69 32.86 14.73
CA CYS A 419 13.00 32.30 13.58
C CYS A 419 12.26 31.02 13.99
N PRO A 420 10.93 30.97 13.87
CA PRO A 420 10.13 29.86 14.40
C PRO A 420 10.16 28.62 13.50
N ARG A 421 10.46 28.79 12.21
CA ARG A 421 10.47 27.73 11.19
C ARG A 421 11.55 28.00 10.16
N SER A 422 12.29 26.96 9.79
CA SER A 422 13.29 27.04 8.73
C SER A 422 12.65 27.33 7.36
N GLY A 423 13.34 28.10 6.52
CA GLY A 423 12.92 28.37 5.15
C GLY A 423 13.14 29.81 4.73
N ARG A 424 12.39 30.23 3.73
CA ARG A 424 12.42 31.56 3.14
C ARG A 424 11.39 32.48 3.79
N TRP A 425 11.82 33.68 4.10
CA TRP A 425 11.02 34.73 4.72
C TRP A 425 11.11 36.01 3.89
N VAL A 426 9.99 36.72 3.75
CA VAL A 426 9.91 38.03 3.09
C VAL A 426 9.41 39.06 4.08
N ALA A 427 9.97 40.27 4.05
CA ALA A 427 9.48 41.35 4.89
C ALA A 427 8.14 41.89 4.35
N ARG A 428 7.16 41.95 5.23
CA ARG A 428 5.79 42.44 5.02
C ARG A 428 5.62 43.72 5.84
N ILE A 429 5.50 44.84 5.14
CA ILE A 429 5.48 46.18 5.73
C ILE A 429 4.04 46.70 5.67
N ASP A 430 3.49 47.07 6.83
CA ASP A 430 2.18 47.72 6.90
C ASP A 430 2.25 49.10 6.24
N THR A 431 1.36 49.35 5.29
CA THR A 431 1.28 50.62 4.56
C THR A 431 0.16 51.53 5.06
N THR A 432 -0.74 51.01 5.91
CA THR A 432 -1.87 51.76 6.49
C THR A 432 -2.12 51.38 7.95
N PRO A 433 -1.15 51.60 8.86
CA PRO A 433 -1.29 51.25 10.27
C PRO A 433 -2.49 51.99 10.91
N GLY A 434 -3.40 51.25 11.53
CA GLY A 434 -4.55 51.79 12.28
C GLY A 434 -5.92 51.79 11.57
N TYR A 435 -6.01 51.28 10.33
CA TYR A 435 -7.28 51.02 9.64
C TYR A 435 -7.75 49.57 9.81
N ALA A 436 -9.07 49.34 9.75
CA ALA A 436 -9.69 48.01 9.91
C ALA A 436 -9.26 46.97 8.85
N SER A 437 -8.71 47.43 7.72
CA SER A 437 -8.03 46.60 6.72
C SER A 437 -6.65 47.20 6.45
N SER A 438 -5.65 46.72 7.18
CA SER A 438 -4.24 47.02 6.92
C SER A 438 -3.85 46.51 5.53
N ASP A 439 -3.37 47.40 4.67
CA ASP A 439 -2.77 47.06 3.38
C ASP A 439 -1.26 46.85 3.58
N TYR A 440 -0.69 45.88 2.88
CA TYR A 440 0.73 45.52 3.05
C TYR A 440 1.48 45.59 1.74
N ARG A 441 2.72 46.05 1.82
CA ARG A 441 3.71 45.89 0.75
C ARG A 441 4.75 44.86 1.17
N TYR A 442 5.17 44.03 0.22
CA TYR A 442 6.29 43.12 0.42
C TYR A 442 7.59 43.81 0.00
N ASP A 443 8.61 43.77 0.85
CA ASP A 443 9.97 44.15 0.45
C ASP A 443 10.67 42.93 -0.15
N LEU A 444 10.48 42.79 -1.45
CA LEU A 444 10.92 41.66 -2.24
C LEU A 444 12.43 41.63 -2.47
N SER A 445 13.12 42.75 -2.21
CA SER A 445 14.58 42.82 -2.20
C SER A 445 15.20 42.11 -0.99
N ARG A 446 14.38 41.76 0.01
CA ARG A 446 14.79 41.15 1.28
C ARG A 446 14.15 39.79 1.51
N VAL A 447 14.21 38.89 0.51
CA VAL A 447 13.94 37.47 0.78
C VAL A 447 15.16 36.88 1.47
N VAL A 448 15.00 36.41 2.70
CA VAL A 448 16.07 35.78 3.49
C VAL A 448 15.78 34.31 3.71
N ALA A 449 16.82 33.48 3.67
CA ALA A 449 16.74 32.08 4.05
C ALA A 449 17.30 31.94 5.48
N LEU A 450 16.47 31.46 6.39
CA LEU A 450 16.82 31.32 7.81
C LEU A 450 16.55 29.90 8.27
N ARG A 451 17.38 29.42 9.20
CA ARG A 451 17.13 28.20 9.97
C ARG A 451 16.39 28.56 11.25
N ARG A 452 15.56 27.65 11.74
CA ARG A 452 14.91 27.76 13.04
C ARG A 452 15.94 28.13 14.13
N GLY A 453 15.54 29.03 15.03
CA GLY A 453 16.39 29.54 16.12
C GLY A 453 17.37 30.65 15.71
N GLN A 454 17.56 30.94 14.42
CA GLN A 454 18.31 32.13 13.99
C GLN A 454 17.51 33.40 14.27
N GLN A 455 18.18 34.49 14.62
CA GLN A 455 17.49 35.75 14.85
C GLN A 455 16.97 36.35 13.53
N MET A 456 15.70 36.73 13.50
CA MET A 456 15.09 37.41 12.36
C MET A 456 15.75 38.78 12.15
N PRO A 457 16.18 39.12 10.92
CA PRO A 457 16.82 40.40 10.68
C PRO A 457 15.92 41.58 11.06
N PRO A 458 16.47 42.69 11.56
CA PRO A 458 15.70 43.89 11.80
C PRO A 458 15.19 44.45 10.46
N VAL A 459 13.92 44.83 10.41
CA VAL A 459 13.37 45.59 9.28
C VAL A 459 13.53 47.07 9.62
N GLN A 460 14.28 47.81 8.80
CA GLN A 460 14.54 49.23 9.02
C GLN A 460 13.42 50.05 8.37
N GLY A 461 12.70 50.86 9.15
CA GLY A 461 11.65 51.77 8.67
C GLY A 461 10.79 52.32 9.82
N PRO A 462 10.00 53.39 9.58
CA PRO A 462 9.07 53.96 10.56
C PRO A 462 7.79 53.14 10.77
N ASP A 463 7.55 52.12 9.93
CA ASP A 463 6.33 51.31 9.90
C ASP A 463 6.47 50.00 10.68
N THR A 464 5.36 49.51 11.25
CA THR A 464 5.29 48.16 11.82
C THR A 464 5.46 47.14 10.69
N ALA A 465 6.56 46.39 10.73
CA ALA A 465 6.87 45.35 9.75
C ALA A 465 7.04 44.00 10.43
N ASP A 466 6.54 42.96 9.77
CA ASP A 466 6.70 41.56 10.16
C ASP A 466 7.36 40.78 9.02
N TRP A 467 7.85 39.59 9.32
CA TRP A 467 8.33 38.64 8.34
C TRP A 467 7.24 37.61 8.06
N GLU A 468 7.02 37.30 6.78
CA GLU A 468 6.11 36.25 6.32
C GLU A 468 6.89 35.08 5.72
N TRP A 469 6.57 33.86 6.13
CA TRP A 469 7.14 32.63 5.61
C TRP A 469 6.55 32.33 4.23
N VAL A 470 7.43 32.16 3.24
CA VAL A 470 7.05 32.00 1.82
C VAL A 470 7.45 30.66 1.23
N GLY A 471 7.90 29.70 2.05
CA GLY A 471 8.28 28.34 1.63
C GLY A 471 9.55 27.85 2.31
N ALA A 472 9.82 26.55 2.22
CA ALA A 472 11.07 25.97 2.75
C ALA A 472 12.27 26.23 1.84
#